data_AF-A0A0E3YBT9-F1
#
_entry.id   AF-A0A0E3YBT9-F1
#
_cell.length_a   1.000
_cell.length_b   1.000
_cell.length_c   1.000
_cell.angle_alpha   90.00
_cell.angle_beta   90.00
_cell.angle_gamma   90.00
#
_symmetry.space_group_name_H-M   'P 1'
#
loop_
_entity.id
_entity.type
_entity.pdbx_description
1 polymer ?
#
loop_
_entity_poly.entity_id
_entity_poly.type
_entity_poly.pdbx_seq_one_letter_code
_entity_poly.pdbx_strand_id
1 'polypeptide(L)' 'MHMMLIEGIDEQLMRSLQLRATQANITPEQEVLRVLNYFAREPEFVDFYDALTRFPNVGLDSDFERIN' A
#
# COMPACT_ATOMS: atom_id res chain seq x y z
N MET A 1 -4.82 23.53 -3.42
CA MET A 1 -4.06 23.03 -2.25
C MET A 1 -5.06 22.40 -1.32
N HIS A 2 -4.86 21.13 -0.93
CA HIS A 2 -5.78 20.42 -0.02
C HIS A 2 -5.03 20.16 1.29
N MET A 3 -5.70 20.34 2.42
CA MET A 3 -5.14 20.15 3.76
C MET A 3 -6.00 19.14 4.51
N MET A 4 -5.36 18.19 5.19
CA MET A 4 -5.99 17.16 5.99
C MET A 4 -5.46 17.25 7.43
N LEU A 5 -6.38 17.27 8.40
CA LEU A 5 -6.06 17.12 9.81
C LEU A 5 -6.30 15.66 10.19
N ILE A 6 -5.33 15.03 10.86
CA ILE A 6 -5.45 13.65 11.34
C ILE A 6 -5.52 13.70 12.87
N GLU A 7 -6.69 13.39 13.41
CA GLU A 7 -6.91 13.26 14.85
C GLU A 7 -6.74 11.80 15.31
N GLY A 8 -6.52 11.60 16.62
CA GLY A 8 -6.43 10.26 17.21
C GLY A 8 -5.09 9.54 17.00
N ILE A 9 -4.04 10.26 16.60
CA ILE A 9 -2.68 9.71 16.56
C ILE A 9 -2.22 9.51 18.02
N ASP A 10 -2.05 8.24 18.41
CA ASP A 10 -1.47 7.91 19.70
C ASP A 10 0.04 8.18 19.76
N GLU A 11 0.57 8.21 20.97
CA GLU A 11 1.98 8.55 21.19
C GLU A 11 2.94 7.54 20.54
N GLN A 12 2.57 6.26 20.52
CA GLN A 12 3.40 5.22 19.94
C GLN A 12 3.50 5.40 18.42
N LEU A 13 2.37 5.66 17.75
CA LEU A 13 2.31 5.94 16.32
C LEU A 13 3.10 7.21 15.98
N MET A 14 2.96 8.28 16.76
CA MET A 14 3.71 9.52 16.53
C MET A 14 5.23 9.28 16.64
N ARG A 15 5.69 8.53 17.64
CA ARG A 15 7.11 8.17 17.79
C ARG A 15 7.61 7.34 16.62
N SER A 16 6.82 6.37 16.14
CA SER A 16 7.19 5.59 14.96
C SER A 16 7.33 6.45 13.70
N LEU A 17 6.42 7.41 13.49
CA LEU A 17 6.49 8.36 12.37
C LEU A 17 7.75 9.25 12.45
N GLN A 18 8.04 9.80 13.63
CA GLN A 18 9.24 10.63 13.86
C GLN A 18 10.54 9.86 13.61
N LEU A 19 10.62 8.62 14.09
CA LEU A 19 11.80 7.78 13.89
C LEU A 19 12.04 7.52 12.39
N ARG A 20 10.98 7.13 11.66
CA ARG A 20 11.05 6.89 10.22
C ARG A 20 11.42 8.15 9.43
N ALA A 21 10.85 9.28 9.80
CA ALA A 21 11.16 10.58 9.21
C ALA A 21 12.64 10.94 9.41
N THR A 22 13.16 10.73 10.63
CA THR A 22 14.58 10.95 10.97
C THR A 22 15.50 10.07 10.13
N GLN A 23 15.18 8.78 10.00
CA GLN A 23 15.97 7.83 9.19
C GLN A 23 16.01 8.21 7.71
N ALA A 24 14.92 8.77 7.19
CA ALA A 24 14.80 9.23 5.81
C ALA A 24 15.24 10.70 5.61
N ASN A 25 15.68 11.39 6.67
CA ASN A 25 16.05 12.81 6.68
C ASN A 25 14.95 13.74 6.12
N ILE A 26 13.70 13.49 6.52
CA ILE A 26 12.51 14.26 6.14
C ILE A 26 11.71 14.65 7.39
N THR A 27 10.69 15.51 7.25
CA THR A 27 9.80 15.86 8.36
C THR A 27 8.74 14.76 8.61
N PRO A 28 8.16 14.69 9.83
CA PRO A 28 7.06 13.77 10.11
C PRO A 28 5.86 13.95 9.16
N GLU A 29 5.52 15.18 8.77
CA GLU A 29 4.44 15.46 7.81
C GLU A 29 4.75 14.91 6.43
N GLN A 30 6.00 15.05 5.98
CA GLN A 30 6.47 14.47 4.72
C GLN A 30 6.41 12.94 4.76
N GLU A 31 6.72 12.32 5.90
CA GLU A 31 6.59 10.88 6.07
C GLU A 31 5.13 10.41 6.04
N VAL A 32 4.22 11.14 6.70
CA VAL A 32 2.78 10.86 6.64
C VAL A 32 2.28 10.93 5.19
N LEU A 33 2.66 11.98 4.45
CA LEU A 33 2.32 12.09 3.03
C LEU A 33 2.92 10.95 2.20
N ARG A 34 4.15 10.52 2.49
CA ARG A 34 4.80 9.40 1.81
C ARG A 34 4.04 8.09 2.04
N VAL A 35 3.64 7.82 3.28
CA VAL A 35 2.85 6.63 3.66
C VAL A 35 1.47 6.65 3.01
N LEU A 36 0.77 7.80 3.10
CA LEU A 36 -0.55 7.94 2.47
C LEU A 36 -0.46 7.84 0.96
N ASN A 37 0.57 8.40 0.33
CA ASN A 37 0.75 8.33 -1.10
C ASN A 37 1.06 6.89 -1.57
N TYR A 38 1.85 6.15 -0.79
CA TYR A 38 2.09 4.73 -1.03
C TYR A 38 0.77 3.94 -0.92
N PHE A 39 0.05 4.08 0.20
CA PHE A 39 -1.19 3.34 0.43
C PHE A 39 -2.35 3.76 -0.49
N ALA A 40 -2.48 5.03 -0.84
CA ALA A 40 -3.55 5.50 -1.72
C ALA A 40 -3.29 5.19 -3.20
N ARG A 41 -2.03 4.91 -3.57
CA ARG A 41 -1.66 4.53 -4.94
C ARG A 41 -1.42 3.04 -5.11
N GLU A 42 -1.16 2.31 -4.03
CA GLU A 42 -1.23 0.86 -4.01
C GLU A 42 -2.58 0.42 -3.45
N PRO A 43 -3.42 -0.07 -4.35
CA PRO A 43 -3.32 -1.51 -4.49
C PRO A 43 -3.02 -1.87 -5.95
N GLU A 44 -2.13 -2.84 -6.16
CA GLU A 44 -2.01 -3.47 -7.49
C GLU A 44 -3.39 -3.99 -7.97
N PHE A 45 -4.28 -4.34 -7.02
CA PHE A 45 -5.64 -4.82 -7.27
C PHE A 45 -6.66 -4.30 -6.23
N VAL A 46 -7.76 -3.71 -6.69
CA VAL A 46 -8.82 -3.11 -5.84
C VAL A 46 -9.54 -4.16 -4.98
N ASP A 47 -9.66 -5.39 -5.49
CA ASP A 47 -10.22 -6.54 -4.81
C ASP A 47 -9.72 -7.87 -5.44
N PHE A 48 -10.15 -9.01 -4.89
CA PHE A 48 -9.77 -10.33 -5.40
C PHE A 48 -10.20 -10.57 -6.85
N TYR A 49 -11.29 -9.95 -7.29
CA TYR A 49 -11.79 -10.08 -8.66
C TYR A 49 -10.94 -9.27 -9.64
N ASP A 50 -10.55 -8.05 -9.27
CA ASP A 50 -9.59 -7.21 -10.02
C ASP A 50 -8.22 -7.91 -10.11
N ALA A 51 -7.81 -8.64 -9.08
CA ALA A 51 -6.63 -9.50 -9.15
C ALA A 51 -6.78 -10.62 -10.18
N LEU A 52 -7.87 -11.40 -10.12
CA LEU A 52 -8.12 -12.51 -11.03
C LEU A 52 -8.18 -12.11 -12.50
N THR A 53 -8.82 -10.97 -12.80
CA THR A 53 -9.00 -10.49 -14.18
C THR A 53 -7.73 -9.93 -14.81
N ARG A 54 -6.73 -9.57 -13.99
CA ARG A 54 -5.44 -9.05 -14.44
C ARG A 54 -4.32 -10.10 -14.45
N PHE A 55 -4.61 -11.36 -14.11
CA PHE A 55 -3.64 -12.43 -14.33
C PHE A 55 -3.26 -12.46 -15.81
N PRO A 56 -1.95 -12.45 -16.14
CA PRO A 56 -1.54 -12.61 -17.53
C PRO A 56 -2.07 -13.93 -18.06
N ASN A 57 -2.39 -13.99 -19.35
CA ASN A 57 -2.73 -15.25 -19.99
C ASN A 57 -1.49 -16.16 -19.96
N VAL A 58 -1.47 -17.08 -18.99
CA VAL A 58 -0.33 -17.97 -18.70
C VAL A 58 -0.30 -19.22 -19.58
N GLY A 59 -1.17 -19.34 -20.58
CA GLY A 59 -1.25 -20.48 -21.48
C GLY A 59 -2.59 -21.22 -21.39
N LEU A 60 -2.65 -22.42 -21.94
CA LEU A 60 -3.85 -23.25 -21.89
C LEU A 60 -3.92 -23.96 -20.54
N ASP A 61 -5.13 -24.05 -19.97
CA ASP A 61 -5.42 -24.78 -18.73
C ASP A 61 -5.06 -26.29 -18.77
N SER A 62 -4.53 -26.80 -19.89
CA SER A 62 -4.03 -28.17 -20.04
C SER A 62 -2.96 -28.53 -19.01
N ASP A 63 -2.19 -27.54 -18.53
CA ASP A 63 -1.17 -27.77 -17.49
C ASP A 63 -1.77 -27.99 -16.09
N PHE A 64 -3.07 -27.69 -15.92
CA PHE A 64 -3.84 -27.90 -14.69
C PHE A 64 -4.80 -29.10 -14.79
N GLU A 65 -4.85 -29.81 -15.92
CA GLU A 65 -5.62 -31.05 -16.02
C GLU A 65 -5.05 -32.08 -15.04
N ARG A 66 -5.84 -32.37 -13.99
CA ARG A 66 -5.55 -33.47 -13.09
C ARG A 66 -5.76 -34.77 -13.86
N ILE A 67 -4.66 -35.42 -14.22
CA ILE A 67 -4.67 -36.79 -14.72
C ILE A 67 -5.22 -37.66 -13.58
N ASN A 68 -6.48 -38.07 -13.70
CA ASN A 68 -7.12 -39.06 -12.83
C ASN A 68 -6.80 -40.47 -13.33
#